data_AF-A0A9D7TTG6-F1
#
_entry.id   AF-A0A9D7TTG6-F1
#
_cell.length_a   1.000
_cell.length_b   1.000
_cell.length_c   1.000
_cell.angle_alpha   90.00
_cell.angle_beta   90.00
_cell.angle_gamma   90.00
#
_symmetry.space_group_name_H-M   'P 1'
#
loop_
_entity.id
_entity.type
_entity.pdbx_description
1 polymer ?
#
loop_
_entity_poly.entity_id
_entity_poly.type
_entity_poly.pdbx_seq_one_letter_code
_entity_poly.pdbx_strand_id
1 'polypeptide(L)'
;MSIKKWSYDEFVAFLLIYISNVDMDFAEEEKAMIRLNTGEDTFDRMVAVFDAMSDYKAYETIIAYKDMYYPTQEEKAKLIEKMQDLFHADAEFNIMEKELLHFLERMM
;
A
#
# COMPACT_ATOMS: atom_id res chain seq x y z
N MET A 1 23.00 -4.79 -2.90
CA MET A 1 22.15 -4.61 -1.70
C MET A 1 21.13 -5.72 -1.73
N SER A 2 21.05 -6.55 -0.69
CA SER A 2 20.04 -7.61 -0.62
C SER A 2 18.67 -6.95 -0.51
N ILE A 3 17.87 -7.02 -1.56
CA ILE A 3 16.46 -6.63 -1.49
C ILE A 3 15.85 -7.53 -0.42
N LYS A 4 15.57 -6.97 0.76
CA LYS A 4 14.90 -7.67 1.84
C LYS A 4 13.52 -8.00 1.31
N LYS A 5 13.26 -9.24 0.87
CA LYS A 5 11.95 -9.62 0.36
C LYS A 5 10.90 -9.30 1.40
N TRP A 6 10.17 -8.21 1.19
CA TRP A 6 9.03 -7.86 2.02
C TRP A 6 7.98 -8.95 1.91
N SER A 7 7.27 -9.25 2.99
CA SER A 7 6.07 -10.06 2.89
C SER A 7 5.01 -9.32 2.06
N TYR A 8 4.00 -10.06 1.63
CA TYR A 8 2.83 -9.47 0.97
C TYR A 8 2.21 -8.36 1.83
N ASP A 9 2.07 -8.61 3.14
CA ASP A 9 1.45 -7.67 4.07
C ASP A 9 2.32 -6.43 4.30
N GLU A 10 3.64 -6.57 4.32
CA GLU A 10 4.59 -5.45 4.36
C GLU A 10 4.49 -4.58 3.10
N PHE A 11 4.39 -5.21 1.92
CA PHE A 11 4.21 -4.48 0.66
C PHE A 11 2.86 -3.74 0.62
N VAL A 12 1.78 -4.39 1.04
CA VAL A 12 0.45 -3.77 1.11
C VAL A 12 0.44 -2.61 2.09
N ALA A 13 0.99 -2.77 3.29
CA ALA A 13 1.13 -1.69 4.26
C ALA A 13 1.89 -0.49 3.68
N PHE A 14 3.02 -0.74 3.04
CA PHE A 14 3.84 0.32 2.43
C PHE A 14 3.12 1.05 1.29
N LEU A 15 2.38 0.31 0.46
CA LEU A 15 1.59 0.88 -0.63
C LEU A 15 0.48 1.79 -0.11
N LEU A 16 -0.24 1.37 0.93
CA LEU A 16 -1.30 2.16 1.55
C LEU A 16 -0.75 3.43 2.21
N ILE A 17 0.36 3.33 2.95
CA ILE A 17 1.05 4.49 3.53
C ILE A 17 1.45 5.50 2.44
N TYR A 18 1.98 5.03 1.32
CA TYR A 18 2.34 5.88 0.20
C TYR A 18 1.13 6.62 -0.37
N ILE A 19 0.02 5.91 -0.62
CA ILE A 19 -1.20 6.48 -1.21
C ILE A 19 -1.81 7.52 -0.25
N SER A 20 -1.95 7.17 1.03
CA SER A 20 -2.47 8.10 2.02
C SER A 20 -1.59 9.34 2.23
N ASN A 21 -0.27 9.22 2.04
CA ASN A 21 0.61 10.39 2.09
C ASN A 21 0.51 11.26 0.83
N VAL A 22 0.25 10.67 -0.34
CA VAL A 22 0.03 11.41 -1.60
C VAL A 22 -1.25 12.23 -1.57
N ASP A 23 -2.30 11.74 -0.91
CA ASP A 23 -3.58 12.45 -0.77
C ASP A 23 -3.52 13.62 0.24
N MET A 24 -2.39 13.79 0.95
CA MET A 24 -2.14 14.80 2.01
C MET A 24 -3.13 14.81 3.19
N ASP A 25 -4.22 14.04 3.13
CA ASP A 25 -5.18 13.80 4.21
C ASP A 25 -4.98 12.38 4.74
N PHE A 26 -3.83 12.13 5.39
CA PHE A 26 -3.60 10.86 6.07
C PHE A 26 -4.44 10.82 7.36
N ALA A 27 -5.71 10.46 7.24
CA ALA A 27 -6.64 10.43 8.35
C ALA A 27 -6.20 9.41 9.42
N GLU A 28 -6.41 9.74 10.70
CA GLU A 28 -5.99 8.85 11.81
C GLU A 28 -6.78 7.53 11.80
N GLU A 29 -8.02 7.57 11.31
CA GLU A 29 -8.89 6.43 11.09
C GLU A 29 -8.28 5.46 10.07
N GLU A 30 -7.73 5.99 8.98
CA GLU A 30 -7.06 5.20 7.94
C GLU A 30 -5.79 4.52 8.46
N LYS A 31 -4.97 5.25 9.24
CA LYS A 31 -3.80 4.69 9.92
C LYS A 31 -4.19 3.54 10.84
N ALA A 32 -5.22 3.74 11.66
CA ALA A 32 -5.70 2.72 12.58
C ALA A 32 -6.16 1.47 11.84
N MET A 33 -6.82 1.63 10.69
CA MET A 33 -7.27 0.52 9.84
C MET A 33 -6.14 -0.23 9.15
N ILE A 34 -5.14 0.48 8.59
CA ILE A 34 -3.95 -0.17 8.01
C ILE A 34 -3.21 -0.93 9.12
N ARG A 35 -3.10 -0.32 10.31
CA ARG A 35 -2.47 -0.92 11.49
C ARG A 35 -3.18 -2.19 11.95
N LEU A 36 -4.52 -2.19 11.98
CA LEU A 36 -5.35 -3.35 12.32
C LEU A 36 -5.19 -4.49 11.31
N ASN A 37 -5.12 -4.18 10.02
CA ASN A 37 -5.06 -5.19 8.95
C ASN A 37 -3.67 -5.80 8.74
N THR A 38 -2.62 -4.97 8.81
CA THR A 38 -1.24 -5.39 8.52
C THR A 38 -0.46 -5.79 9.77
N GLY A 39 -1.00 -5.45 10.94
CA GLY A 39 -0.36 -5.60 12.24
C GLY A 39 0.43 -4.36 12.63
N GLU A 40 0.38 -4.01 13.92
CA GLU A 40 1.04 -2.82 14.46
C GLU A 40 2.54 -2.80 14.20
N ASP A 41 3.22 -3.91 14.45
CA ASP A 41 4.65 -4.03 14.20
C ASP A 41 5.01 -3.86 12.71
N THR A 42 4.14 -4.29 11.80
CA THR A 42 4.36 -4.18 10.34
C THR A 42 4.18 -2.75 9.89
N PHE A 43 3.07 -2.13 10.30
CA PHE A 43 2.74 -0.75 9.99
C PHE A 43 3.84 0.20 10.47
N ASP A 44 4.22 0.13 11.75
CA ASP A 44 5.24 1.03 12.31
C ASP A 44 6.60 0.85 11.63
N ARG A 45 6.95 -0.39 11.25
CA ARG A 45 8.16 -0.65 10.45
C ARG A 45 8.09 -0.02 9.06
N MET A 46 6.96 -0.15 8.36
CA MET A 46 6.82 0.39 7.02
C MET A 46 6.74 1.92 7.02
N VAL A 47 6.10 2.53 8.02
CA VAL A 47 6.12 3.99 8.22
C VAL A 47 7.54 4.47 8.47
N ALA A 48 8.30 3.83 9.36
CA ALA A 48 9.69 4.20 9.60
C ALA A 48 10.58 4.06 8.35
N VAL A 49 10.32 3.06 7.51
CA VAL A 49 11.01 2.90 6.21
C VAL A 49 10.60 4.02 5.26
N PHE A 50 9.32 4.35 5.18
CA PHE A 50 8.78 5.40 4.34
C PHE A 50 9.34 6.78 4.73
N ASP A 51 9.31 7.13 6.02
CA ASP A 51 9.85 8.39 6.58
C ASP A 51 11.37 8.51 6.38
N ALA A 52 12.08 7.38 6.37
CA ALA A 52 13.52 7.35 6.08
C ALA A 52 13.84 7.44 4.58
N MET A 53 12.83 7.39 3.71
CA MET A 53 12.94 7.47 2.26
C MET A 53 12.38 8.80 1.75
N SER A 54 12.92 9.27 0.62
CA SER A 54 12.30 10.36 -0.14
C SER A 54 11.16 9.80 -0.98
N ASP A 55 10.14 10.60 -1.29
CA ASP A 55 8.99 10.22 -2.13
C ASP A 55 9.40 9.47 -3.41
N TYR A 56 10.44 9.96 -4.10
CA TYR A 56 11.00 9.33 -5.29
C TYR A 56 11.51 7.90 -5.06
N LYS A 57 12.16 7.65 -3.92
CA LYS A 57 12.68 6.33 -3.55
C LYS A 57 11.55 5.38 -3.12
N ALA A 58 10.54 5.92 -2.44
CA ALA A 58 9.36 5.14 -2.09
C ALA A 58 8.64 4.68 -3.37
N TYR A 59 8.48 5.57 -4.34
CA TYR A 59 7.93 5.26 -5.66
C TYR A 59 8.76 4.21 -6.43
N GLU A 60 10.08 4.39 -6.52
CA GLU A 60 10.97 3.39 -7.15
C GLU A 60 10.87 2.02 -6.47
N THR A 61 10.73 2.00 -5.14
CA THR A 61 10.58 0.75 -4.37
C THR A 61 9.26 0.06 -4.71
N ILE A 62 8.16 0.80 -4.81
CA ILE A 62 6.86 0.26 -5.22
C ILE A 62 6.94 -0.32 -6.63
N ILE A 63 7.60 0.37 -7.58
CA ILE A 63 7.81 -0.14 -8.94
C ILE A 63 8.66 -1.43 -8.92
N ALA A 64 9.74 -1.45 -8.16
CA ALA A 64 10.61 -2.64 -8.08
C ALA A 64 9.87 -3.86 -7.51
N TYR A 65 8.95 -3.65 -6.58
CA TYR A 65 8.10 -4.71 -6.03
C TYR A 65 6.89 -5.04 -6.91
N LYS A 66 6.40 -4.08 -7.71
CA LYS A 66 5.36 -4.32 -8.71
C LYS A 66 5.78 -5.42 -9.69
N ASP A 67 7.01 -5.39 -10.19
CA ASP A 67 7.51 -6.44 -11.09
C ASP A 67 7.61 -7.81 -10.41
N MET A 68 7.74 -7.84 -9.07
CA MET A 68 7.85 -9.06 -8.27
C MET A 68 6.50 -9.64 -7.84
N TYR A 69 5.52 -8.78 -7.57
CA TYR A 69 4.22 -9.17 -7.04
C TYR A 69 3.08 -9.08 -8.05
N TYR A 70 3.23 -8.32 -9.14
CA TYR A 70 2.16 -7.99 -10.10
C TYR A 70 2.64 -7.74 -11.54
N PRO A 71 3.25 -8.74 -12.21
CA PRO A 71 3.68 -8.59 -13.60
C PRO A 71 2.52 -8.55 -14.62
N THR A 72 1.28 -8.91 -14.23
CA THR A 72 0.13 -9.03 -15.15
C THR A 72 -1.14 -8.33 -14.64
N GLN A 73 -2.03 -7.94 -15.56
CA GLN A 73 -3.34 -7.33 -15.22
C GLN A 73 -4.22 -8.25 -14.36
N GLU A 74 -4.09 -9.56 -14.50
CA GLU A 74 -4.90 -10.54 -13.78
C GLU A 74 -4.51 -10.61 -12.29
N GLU A 75 -3.23 -10.48 -11.97
CA GLU A 75 -2.79 -10.37 -10.57
C GLU A 75 -3.15 -9.01 -9.97
N LYS A 76 -3.14 -7.94 -10.77
CA LYS A 76 -3.67 -6.63 -10.34
C LYS A 76 -5.13 -6.75 -9.91
N ALA A 77 -5.96 -7.45 -10.69
CA ALA A 77 -7.36 -7.66 -10.33
C ALA A 77 -7.51 -8.42 -9.01
N LYS A 78 -6.66 -9.44 -8.76
CA LYS A 78 -6.64 -10.17 -7.48
C LYS A 78 -6.17 -9.32 -6.29
N LEU A 79 -5.21 -8.40 -6.49
CA LEU A 79 -4.80 -7.45 -5.45
C LEU A 79 -5.97 -6.53 -5.08
N ILE A 80 -6.62 -5.97 -6.09
CA ILE A 80 -7.79 -5.10 -5.93
C ILE A 80 -8.91 -5.85 -5.22
N GLU A 81 -9.26 -7.05 -5.68
CA GLU A 81 -10.31 -7.87 -5.08
C GLU A 81 -9.98 -8.23 -3.62
N LYS A 82 -8.72 -8.58 -3.33
CA LYS A 82 -8.30 -8.90 -1.96
C LYS A 82 -8.27 -7.67 -1.06
N MET A 83 -7.90 -6.51 -1.59
CA MET A 83 -7.97 -5.24 -0.87
C MET A 83 -9.43 -4.86 -0.64
N GLN A 84 -10.29 -5.00 -1.65
CA GLN A 84 -11.73 -4.86 -1.51
C GLN A 84 -12.28 -5.77 -0.41
N ASP A 85 -11.90 -7.04 -0.37
CA ASP A 85 -12.33 -7.97 0.69
C ASP A 85 -11.81 -7.58 2.08
N LEU A 86 -10.57 -7.10 2.18
CA LEU A 86 -9.98 -6.60 3.43
C LEU A 86 -10.69 -5.35 3.95
N PHE A 87 -11.17 -4.50 3.03
CA PHE A 87 -11.68 -3.17 3.35
C PHE A 87 -13.22 -3.05 3.29
N HIS A 88 -13.93 -4.02 2.70
CA HIS A 88 -15.40 -4.07 2.66
C HIS A 88 -16.04 -4.16 4.06
N ALA A 89 -15.23 -4.45 5.09
CA ALA A 89 -15.66 -4.49 6.47
C ALA A 89 -16.00 -3.10 7.04
N ASP A 90 -15.50 -2.00 6.45
CA ASP A 90 -15.69 -0.65 6.99
C ASP A 90 -16.10 0.37 5.90
N ALA A 91 -17.17 1.11 6.15
CA ALA A 91 -17.82 1.96 5.15
C ALA A 91 -17.01 3.22 4.76
N GLU A 92 -15.94 3.53 5.51
CA GLU A 92 -15.08 4.71 5.31
C GLU A 92 -13.97 4.47 4.26
N PHE A 93 -13.68 3.23 3.89
CA PHE A 93 -12.52 2.91 3.04
C PHE A 93 -12.71 3.20 1.54
N ASN A 94 -13.87 3.72 1.14
CA ASN A 94 -14.23 3.96 -0.26
C ASN A 94 -13.29 4.96 -0.96
N ILE A 95 -12.69 5.89 -0.21
CA ILE A 95 -11.79 6.91 -0.76
C ILE A 95 -10.41 6.32 -1.02
N MET A 96 -9.79 5.69 -0.02
CA MET A 96 -8.48 5.06 -0.19
C MET A 96 -8.48 3.95 -1.25
N GLU A 97 -9.56 3.17 -1.35
CA GLU A 97 -9.71 2.15 -2.39
C GLU A 97 -9.69 2.78 -3.79
N LYS A 98 -10.37 3.92 -3.99
CA LYS A 98 -10.35 4.66 -5.25
C LYS A 98 -8.98 5.23 -5.56
N GLU A 99 -8.29 5.79 -4.57
CA GLU A 99 -6.95 6.34 -4.75
C GLU A 99 -5.92 5.25 -5.06
N LEU A 100 -6.01 4.10 -4.40
CA LEU A 100 -5.23 2.91 -4.72
C LEU A 100 -5.49 2.44 -6.15
N LEU A 101 -6.76 2.32 -6.55
CA LEU A 101 -7.13 1.95 -7.91
C LEU A 101 -6.56 2.94 -8.92
N HIS A 102 -6.71 4.24 -8.66
CA HIS A 102 -6.20 5.32 -9.49
C HIS A 102 -4.67 5.28 -9.60
N PHE A 103 -3.97 5.05 -8.49
CA PHE A 103 -2.51 4.91 -8.46
C PHE A 103 -2.05 3.66 -9.24
N LEU A 104 -2.71 2.51 -9.04
CA LEU A 104 -2.45 1.28 -9.79
C LEU A 104 -2.78 1.42 -11.28
N GLU A 105 -3.70 2.29 -11.66
CA GLU A 105 -4.00 2.63 -13.06
C GLU A 105 -2.96 3.58 -13.65
N ARG A 106 -2.53 4.62 -12.93
CA ARG A 106 -1.49 5.56 -13.40
C ARG A 106 -0.10 4.96 -13.51
N MET A 107 0.17 3.86 -12.82
CA MET A 107 1.41 3.10 -12.96
C MET A 107 1.45 2.19 -14.20
N MET A 108 0.40 2.16 -15.04
CA MET A 108 0.41 1.50 -16.36
C MET A 108 0.78 2.46 -17.48
#